data_AF-A0A7L1PR01-F1
#
_entry.id   AF-A0A7L1PR01-F1
#
_cell.length_a   1.000
_cell.length_b   1.000
_cell.length_c   1.000
_cell.angle_alpha   90.00
_cell.angle_beta   90.00
_cell.angle_gamma   90.00
#
_symmetry.space_group_name_H-M   'P 1'
#
loop_
_entity.id
_entity.type
_entity.pdbx_description
1 polymer ?
#
loop_
_entity_poly.entity_id
_entity_poly.type
_entity_poly.pdbx_seq_one_letter_code
_entity_poly.pdbx_strand_id
1 'polypeptide(L)'
;METLLQATGFPYHLIHLEEALELPLSILQPGPDRSGPSGPSYKEAVDSFIQQQRQDGDSSTSLPGHSTQDRPAAPPATPRLPDAAQTQELLRGFEAAGTATAREELLQMLRTHLIVQAARDRGYAKVMTGESLTRVAVKLLTNLSLGRGAFLAVDTGFTDQRHGDVMVVRPMRDYTAKEIAFYNRFFGVPTVAVPPLFTKRREKPSIHQLVERFLLGLQEEFPSTISTVYRYG
;
A
#
# COMPACT_ATOMS: atom_id res chain seq x y z
N MET A 1 5.12 17.46 -25.90
CA MET A 1 4.68 16.10 -26.25
C MET A 1 3.66 16.12 -27.38
N GLU A 2 2.66 17.01 -27.35
CA GLU A 2 1.69 17.19 -28.44
C GLU A 2 2.33 17.57 -29.78
N THR A 3 3.33 18.46 -29.76
CA THR A 3 4.09 18.89 -30.94
C THR A 3 4.86 17.75 -31.62
N LEU A 4 5.19 16.68 -30.88
CA LEU A 4 5.94 15.53 -31.36
C LEU A 4 5.01 14.49 -32.01
N LEU A 5 3.78 14.37 -31.50
CA LEU A 5 2.74 13.48 -32.03
C LEU A 5 2.11 14.05 -33.32
N GLN A 6 1.93 15.37 -33.40
CA GLN A 6 1.46 16.08 -34.60
C GLN A 6 2.37 15.88 -35.83
N ALA A 7 3.69 15.73 -35.61
CA ALA A 7 4.66 15.52 -36.69
C ALA A 7 4.58 14.14 -37.36
N THR A 8 3.88 13.17 -36.74
CA THR A 8 3.87 11.78 -37.20
C THR A 8 2.75 11.44 -38.19
N GLY A 9 1.79 12.36 -38.41
CA GLY A 9 0.71 12.17 -39.39
C GLY A 9 -0.29 11.06 -39.07
N PHE A 10 -0.13 10.35 -37.95
CA PHE A 10 -1.09 9.35 -37.48
C PHE A 10 -2.24 10.01 -36.71
N PRO A 11 -3.49 9.55 -36.89
CA PRO A 11 -4.60 10.03 -36.08
C PRO A 11 -4.38 9.61 -34.63
N TYR A 12 -4.24 10.58 -33.73
CA TYR A 12 -4.12 10.35 -32.30
C TYR A 12 -5.31 11.00 -31.58
N HIS A 13 -5.79 10.34 -30.52
CA HIS A 13 -6.79 10.89 -29.61
C HIS A 13 -6.14 11.03 -28.25
N LEU A 14 -6.09 12.27 -27.76
CA LEU A 14 -5.58 12.59 -26.43
C LEU A 14 -6.78 12.53 -25.48
N ILE A 15 -6.85 11.49 -24.67
CA ILE A 15 -7.88 11.36 -23.64
C ILE A 15 -7.19 11.63 -22.31
N HIS A 16 -7.63 12.69 -21.63
CA HIS A 16 -7.18 12.96 -20.28
C HIS A 16 -7.76 11.89 -19.35
N LEU A 17 -6.91 11.34 -18.46
CA LEU A 17 -7.29 10.21 -17.61
C LEU A 17 -8.54 10.49 -16.76
N GLU A 18 -8.80 11.77 -16.46
CA GLU A 18 -10.01 12.28 -15.80
C GLU A 18 -11.30 12.02 -16.57
N GLU A 19 -11.25 12.06 -17.90
CA GLU A 19 -12.38 11.86 -18.80
C GLU A 19 -12.69 10.37 -18.99
N ALA A 20 -11.65 9.52 -18.99
CA ALA A 20 -11.79 8.06 -19.05
C ALA A 20 -12.32 7.43 -17.74
N LEU A 21 -12.22 8.15 -16.62
CA LEU A 21 -12.56 7.64 -15.28
C LEU A 21 -13.76 8.35 -14.65
N GLU A 22 -14.49 9.18 -15.40
CA GLU A 22 -15.66 9.94 -14.94
C GLU A 22 -15.40 10.71 -13.61
N LEU A 23 -14.21 11.27 -13.47
CA LEU A 23 -13.81 11.94 -12.23
C LEU A 23 -14.37 13.37 -12.17
N PRO A 24 -14.86 13.84 -11.01
CA PRO A 24 -15.31 15.22 -10.88
C PRO A 24 -14.13 16.21 -10.95
N LEU A 25 -14.32 17.31 -11.69
CA LEU A 25 -13.34 18.40 -11.93
C LEU A 25 -12.74 19.02 -10.66
N SER A 26 -13.30 18.72 -9.49
CA SER A 26 -12.79 19.12 -8.17
C SER A 26 -11.42 18.51 -7.80
N ILE A 27 -10.89 17.58 -8.59
CA ILE A 27 -9.55 16.98 -8.39
C ILE A 27 -8.42 17.94 -8.77
N LEU A 28 -8.70 18.95 -9.60
CA LEU A 28 -7.73 20.02 -9.89
C LEU A 28 -7.88 21.14 -8.85
N GLN A 29 -7.48 20.88 -7.60
CA GLN A 29 -7.01 21.97 -6.76
C GLN A 29 -5.50 22.13 -7.00
N PRO A 30 -5.05 23.25 -7.60
CA PRO A 30 -3.65 23.59 -7.61
C PRO A 30 -3.17 23.60 -6.16
N GLY A 31 -2.11 22.85 -5.86
CA GLY A 31 -1.47 22.93 -4.55
C GLY A 31 -1.09 24.39 -4.27
N PRO A 32 -1.22 24.88 -3.02
CA PRO A 32 -0.95 26.27 -2.72
C PRO A 32 0.48 26.61 -3.17
N ASP A 33 0.58 27.63 -4.02
CA ASP A 33 1.86 28.21 -4.44
C ASP A 33 2.72 28.45 -3.19
N ARG A 34 3.92 27.85 -3.17
CA ARG A 34 4.94 28.13 -2.17
C ARG A 34 5.53 29.53 -2.42
N SER A 35 4.74 30.55 -2.14
CA SER A 35 5.15 31.95 -2.11
C SER A 35 4.27 32.72 -1.10
N GLY A 36 4.46 32.43 0.19
CA GLY A 36 3.84 33.13 1.32
C GLY A 36 4.71 33.00 2.58
N PRO A 37 4.67 33.98 3.51
CA PRO A 37 5.80 34.38 4.34
C PRO A 37 6.20 33.30 5.35
N SER A 38 7.51 33.25 5.63
CA SER A 38 8.12 32.38 6.64
C SER A 38 7.31 32.44 7.94
N GLY A 39 6.69 31.31 8.30
CA GLY A 39 6.13 31.13 9.63
C GLY A 39 7.22 31.27 10.70
N PRO A 40 6.84 31.51 11.97
CA PRO A 40 7.80 31.69 13.04
C PRO A 40 8.70 30.47 13.13
N SER A 41 10.00 30.73 13.24
CA SER A 41 11.01 29.68 13.34
C SER A 41 10.68 28.81 14.56
N TYR A 42 10.87 27.50 14.46
CA TYR A 42 10.62 26.54 15.55
C TYR A 42 11.18 27.02 16.90
N LYS A 43 12.31 27.74 16.88
CA LYS A 43 12.92 28.35 18.05
C LYS A 43 12.02 29.38 18.75
N GLU A 44 11.33 30.24 18.01
CA GLU A 44 10.42 31.26 18.55
C GLU A 44 9.16 30.62 19.15
N ALA A 45 8.66 29.54 18.54
CA ALA A 45 7.54 28.78 19.08
C ALA A 45 7.91 28.10 20.42
N VAL A 46 9.14 27.60 20.54
CA VAL A 46 9.66 26.99 21.78
C VAL A 46 9.91 28.05 22.86
N ASP A 47 10.50 29.19 22.51
CA ASP A 47 10.77 30.27 23.47
C ASP A 47 9.47 30.84 24.05
N SER A 48 8.41 30.96 23.23
CA SER A 48 7.08 31.39 23.68
C SER A 48 6.46 30.42 24.69
N PHE A 49 6.63 29.11 24.47
CA PHE A 49 6.14 28.07 25.38
C PHE A 49 6.89 28.06 26.72
N ILE A 50 8.22 28.25 26.69
CA ILE A 50 9.07 28.32 27.89
C ILE A 50 8.72 29.58 28.72
N GLN A 51 8.44 30.70 28.05
CA GLN A 51 8.04 31.95 28.72
C GLN A 51 6.69 31.79 29.44
N GLN A 52 5.75 31.05 28.83
CA GLN A 52 4.42 30.82 29.39
C GLN A 52 4.45 29.91 30.62
N GLN A 53 5.29 28.86 30.63
CA GLN A 53 5.46 28.02 31.84
C GLN A 53 6.14 28.73 33.01
N ARG A 54 6.87 29.83 32.78
CA ARG A 54 7.49 30.62 33.86
C ARG A 54 6.52 31.59 34.52
N GLN A 55 5.36 31.85 33.93
CA GLN A 55 4.33 32.73 34.50
C GLN A 55 3.24 31.95 35.26
N ASP A 56 2.99 30.68 34.92
CA ASP A 56 2.00 29.82 35.61
C ASP A 56 2.61 29.01 36.77
N GLY A 57 3.44 29.68 37.57
CA GLY A 57 4.06 29.12 38.77
C GLY A 57 3.22 29.28 40.04
N ASP A 58 1.89 29.39 39.99
CA ASP A 58 0.99 29.18 41.13
C ASP A 58 -0.49 29.20 40.71
N SER A 59 -1.09 28.05 40.36
CA SER A 59 -2.50 27.71 40.62
C SER A 59 -2.94 26.46 39.84
N SER A 60 -3.55 25.55 40.58
CA SER A 60 -4.36 24.45 40.08
C SER A 60 -5.48 24.91 39.13
N THR A 61 -5.81 24.06 38.13
CA THR A 61 -7.15 23.68 37.63
C THR A 61 -7.30 23.79 36.10
N SER A 62 -7.96 22.76 35.55
CA SER A 62 -8.68 22.66 34.26
C SER A 62 -7.91 22.24 33.00
N LEU A 63 -8.04 20.94 32.70
CA LEU A 63 -7.97 20.37 31.36
C LEU A 63 -9.11 20.94 30.48
N PRO A 64 -8.85 21.40 29.25
CA PRO A 64 -9.91 21.66 28.29
C PRO A 64 -10.43 20.33 27.74
N GLY A 65 -11.65 19.97 28.11
CA GLY A 65 -12.39 18.87 27.51
C GLY A 65 -12.75 19.20 26.05
N HIS A 66 -12.23 18.41 25.11
CA HIS A 66 -12.77 18.39 23.76
C HIS A 66 -14.13 17.68 23.78
N SER A 67 -15.19 18.49 23.79
CA SER A 67 -16.53 18.03 23.45
C SER A 67 -16.58 17.78 21.95
N THR A 68 -16.43 16.51 21.53
CA THR A 68 -16.76 16.11 20.16
C THR A 68 -18.27 16.00 20.07
N GLN A 69 -18.84 16.99 19.40
CA GLN A 69 -20.26 17.09 19.09
C GLN A 69 -20.69 15.85 18.28
N ASP A 70 -21.56 15.06 18.89
CA ASP A 70 -22.17 13.86 18.31
C ASP A 70 -22.99 14.28 17.09
N ARG A 71 -22.44 14.02 15.89
CA ARG A 71 -23.12 14.24 14.61
C ARG A 71 -23.67 12.89 14.17
N PRO A 72 -24.99 12.76 13.91
CA PRO A 72 -25.62 11.46 13.68
C PRO A 72 -24.97 10.78 12.48
N ALA A 73 -24.38 9.61 12.73
CA ALA A 73 -23.75 8.78 11.74
C ALA A 73 -24.76 8.41 10.64
N ALA A 74 -24.48 8.85 9.41
CA ALA A 74 -25.14 8.32 8.23
C ALA A 74 -24.96 6.79 8.20
N PRO A 75 -25.98 6.03 7.77
CA PRO A 75 -25.92 4.57 7.80
C PRO A 75 -24.72 4.05 6.99
N PRO A 76 -24.07 2.96 7.44
CA PRO A 76 -22.92 2.41 6.75
C PRO A 76 -23.33 2.02 5.33
N ALA A 77 -22.75 2.70 4.34
CA ALA A 77 -22.91 2.34 2.94
C ALA A 77 -22.52 0.86 2.78
N THR A 78 -23.52 0.02 2.51
CA THR A 78 -23.28 -1.37 2.15
C THR A 78 -22.33 -1.40 0.97
N PRO A 79 -21.24 -2.19 0.99
CA PRO A 79 -20.37 -2.32 -0.16
C PRO A 79 -21.20 -2.86 -1.32
N ARG A 80 -21.55 -1.98 -2.27
CA ARG A 80 -22.28 -2.38 -3.47
C ARG A 80 -21.29 -3.19 -4.30
N LEU A 81 -21.55 -4.49 -4.41
CA LEU A 81 -20.81 -5.33 -5.33
C LEU A 81 -20.98 -4.74 -6.74
N PRO A 82 -19.91 -4.65 -7.54
CA PRO A 82 -19.98 -4.12 -8.90
C PRO A 82 -20.95 -4.95 -9.75
N ASP A 83 -21.44 -4.34 -10.82
CA ASP A 83 -22.40 -4.99 -11.70
C ASP A 83 -21.86 -6.32 -12.26
N ALA A 84 -22.76 -7.28 -12.46
CA ALA A 84 -22.40 -8.63 -12.90
C ALA A 84 -21.65 -8.62 -14.25
N ALA A 85 -21.98 -7.67 -15.13
CA ALA A 85 -21.31 -7.47 -16.41
C ALA A 85 -19.84 -7.05 -16.25
N GLN A 86 -19.55 -6.08 -15.38
CA GLN A 86 -18.19 -5.59 -15.11
C GLN A 86 -17.33 -6.69 -14.46
N THR A 87 -17.92 -7.50 -13.59
CA THR A 87 -17.23 -8.64 -12.97
C THR A 87 -16.84 -9.69 -14.03
N GLN A 88 -17.70 -9.96 -15.01
CA GLN A 88 -17.39 -10.87 -16.11
C GLN A 88 -16.29 -10.34 -17.02
N GLU A 89 -16.26 -9.04 -17.28
CA GLU A 89 -15.20 -8.40 -18.07
C GLU A 89 -13.84 -8.49 -17.36
N LEU A 90 -13.80 -8.23 -16.05
CA LEU A 90 -12.60 -8.41 -15.25
C LEU A 90 -12.10 -9.87 -15.28
N LEU A 91 -13.01 -10.83 -15.16
CA LEU A 91 -12.66 -12.25 -15.26
C LEU A 91 -12.11 -12.60 -16.64
N ARG A 92 -12.69 -12.06 -17.71
CA ARG A 92 -12.15 -12.23 -19.08
C ARG A 92 -10.75 -11.64 -19.22
N GLY A 93 -10.50 -10.45 -18.69
CA GLY A 93 -9.17 -9.84 -18.66
C GLY A 93 -8.16 -10.67 -17.86
N PHE A 94 -8.60 -11.26 -16.75
CA PHE A 94 -7.78 -12.15 -15.93
C PHE A 94 -7.44 -13.47 -16.66
N GLU A 95 -8.41 -14.05 -17.38
CA GLU A 95 -8.19 -15.26 -18.17
C GLU A 95 -7.30 -15.02 -19.39
N ALA A 96 -7.42 -13.83 -20.02
CA ALA A 96 -6.60 -13.39 -21.15
C ALA A 96 -5.10 -13.26 -20.80
N ALA A 97 -4.73 -13.07 -19.53
CA ALA A 97 -3.34 -13.16 -19.10
C ALA A 97 -2.85 -14.61 -19.29
N GLY A 98 -2.08 -14.86 -20.35
CA GLY A 98 -1.69 -16.21 -20.79
C GLY A 98 -0.66 -16.93 -19.92
N THR A 99 -0.03 -16.26 -18.94
CA THR A 99 0.97 -16.87 -18.05
C THR A 99 0.54 -16.79 -16.58
N ALA A 100 0.91 -17.81 -15.79
CA ALA A 100 0.62 -17.84 -14.36
C ALA A 100 1.25 -16.65 -13.61
N THR A 101 2.47 -16.25 -13.98
CA THR A 101 3.13 -15.05 -13.42
C THR A 101 2.33 -13.78 -13.71
N ALA A 102 1.89 -13.56 -14.95
CA ALA A 102 1.11 -12.37 -15.30
C ALA A 102 -0.22 -12.30 -14.52
N ARG A 103 -0.87 -13.45 -14.30
CA ARG A 103 -2.09 -13.54 -13.50
C ARG A 103 -1.85 -13.18 -12.03
N GLU A 104 -0.78 -13.69 -11.42
CA GLU A 104 -0.45 -13.36 -10.03
C GLU A 104 -0.09 -11.88 -9.84
N GLU A 105 0.67 -11.32 -10.77
CA GLU A 105 1.02 -9.90 -10.81
C GLU A 105 -0.22 -9.02 -10.96
N LEU A 106 -1.10 -9.36 -11.91
CA LEU A 106 -2.36 -8.66 -12.12
C LEU A 106 -3.23 -8.70 -10.85
N LEU A 107 -3.35 -9.86 -10.19
CA LEU A 107 -4.12 -9.93 -8.94
C LEU A 107 -3.50 -9.07 -7.83
N GLN A 108 -2.18 -9.13 -7.66
CA GLN A 108 -1.50 -8.38 -6.61
C GLN A 108 -1.62 -6.87 -6.85
N MET A 109 -1.52 -6.43 -8.11
CA MET A 109 -1.76 -5.07 -8.52
C MET A 109 -3.20 -4.65 -8.20
N LEU A 110 -4.20 -5.37 -8.71
CA LEU A 110 -5.63 -5.07 -8.48
C LEU A 110 -5.96 -5.00 -6.98
N ARG A 111 -5.46 -5.96 -6.19
CA ARG A 111 -5.64 -5.96 -4.72
C ARG A 111 -5.09 -4.69 -4.09
N THR A 112 -3.89 -4.27 -4.50
CA THR A 112 -3.25 -3.07 -3.94
C THR A 112 -4.04 -1.82 -4.31
N HIS A 113 -4.46 -1.70 -5.56
CA HIS A 113 -5.30 -0.58 -6.01
C HIS A 113 -6.63 -0.52 -5.26
N LEU A 114 -7.32 -1.65 -5.10
CA LEU A 114 -8.60 -1.72 -4.38
C LEU A 114 -8.44 -1.34 -2.89
N ILE A 115 -7.37 -1.78 -2.24
CA ILE A 115 -7.11 -1.43 -0.84
C ILE A 115 -6.86 0.08 -0.70
N VAL A 116 -6.04 0.66 -1.59
CA VAL A 116 -5.74 2.10 -1.58
C VAL A 116 -7.00 2.91 -1.87
N GLN A 117 -7.82 2.51 -2.85
CA GLN A 117 -9.09 3.16 -3.15
C GLN A 117 -10.06 3.08 -1.97
N ALA A 118 -10.23 1.90 -1.37
CA ALA A 118 -11.07 1.75 -0.18
C ALA A 118 -10.59 2.58 1.02
N ALA A 119 -9.28 2.84 1.11
CA ALA A 119 -8.72 3.75 2.09
C ALA A 119 -9.08 5.22 1.79
N ARG A 120 -8.98 5.63 0.52
CA ARG A 120 -9.36 6.98 0.06
C ARG A 120 -10.83 7.28 0.29
N ASP A 121 -11.71 6.37 -0.11
CA ASP A 121 -13.16 6.51 0.02
C ASP A 121 -13.60 6.70 1.49
N ARG A 122 -12.82 6.15 2.43
CA ARG A 122 -13.05 6.25 3.87
C ARG A 122 -12.21 7.34 4.55
N GLY A 123 -11.38 8.06 3.82
CA GLY A 123 -10.50 9.11 4.36
C GLY A 123 -9.36 8.59 5.24
N TYR A 124 -8.92 7.34 5.06
CA TYR A 124 -7.79 6.78 5.80
C TYR A 124 -6.45 7.20 5.21
N ALA A 125 -5.64 7.89 6.01
CA ALA A 125 -4.29 8.32 5.62
C ALA A 125 -3.24 7.19 5.64
N LYS A 126 -3.50 6.08 6.36
CA LYS A 126 -2.55 4.98 6.55
C LYS A 126 -3.24 3.62 6.38
N VAL A 127 -2.58 2.73 5.64
CA VAL A 127 -2.98 1.33 5.45
C VAL A 127 -1.87 0.44 5.98
N MET A 128 -2.18 -0.47 6.90
CA MET A 128 -1.22 -1.45 7.40
C MET A 128 -1.41 -2.79 6.70
N THR A 129 -0.32 -3.33 6.13
CA THR A 129 -0.33 -4.67 5.50
C THR A 129 0.33 -5.71 6.39
N GLY A 130 -0.15 -6.94 6.31
CA GLY A 130 0.41 -8.09 7.05
C GLY A 130 1.62 -8.73 6.37
N GLU A 131 2.45 -7.97 5.65
CA GLU A 131 3.61 -8.52 4.95
C GLU A 131 4.72 -8.87 5.97
N SER A 132 5.02 -10.17 6.09
CA SER A 132 6.10 -10.68 6.94
C SER A 132 7.47 -10.55 6.26
N LEU A 133 8.56 -10.67 7.03
CA LEU A 133 9.93 -10.71 6.51
C LEU A 133 10.09 -11.75 5.39
N THR A 134 9.53 -12.94 5.61
CA THR A 134 9.52 -14.02 4.61
C THR A 134 8.84 -13.58 3.32
N ARG A 135 7.67 -12.92 3.41
CA ARG A 135 6.90 -12.48 2.25
C ARG A 135 7.59 -11.34 1.50
N VAL A 136 8.22 -10.42 2.23
CA VAL A 136 9.01 -9.34 1.66
C VAL A 136 10.26 -9.87 0.94
N ALA A 137 10.96 -10.87 1.51
CA ALA A 137 12.11 -11.49 0.86
C ALA A 137 11.74 -12.22 -0.45
N VAL A 138 10.62 -12.95 -0.46
CA VAL A 138 10.08 -13.57 -1.69
C VAL A 138 9.76 -12.51 -2.74
N LYS A 139 9.14 -11.41 -2.35
CA LYS A 139 8.82 -10.29 -3.24
C LYS A 139 10.08 -9.62 -3.80
N LEU A 140 11.10 -9.41 -2.97
CA LEU A 140 12.39 -8.86 -3.36
C LEU A 140 13.04 -9.71 -4.46
N LEU A 141 13.18 -11.02 -4.23
CA LEU A 141 13.86 -11.90 -5.17
C LEU A 141 13.02 -12.12 -6.45
N THR A 142 11.70 -12.09 -6.33
CA THR A 142 10.80 -12.13 -7.49
C THR A 142 10.92 -10.87 -8.34
N ASN A 143 10.89 -9.68 -7.72
CA ASN A 143 11.08 -8.42 -8.42
C ASN A 143 12.44 -8.34 -9.11
N LEU A 144 13.50 -8.85 -8.45
CA LEU A 144 14.82 -8.95 -9.05
C LEU A 144 14.82 -9.89 -10.27
N SER A 145 14.20 -11.05 -10.15
CA SER A 145 14.08 -12.04 -11.24
C SER A 145 13.28 -11.51 -12.43
N LEU A 146 12.31 -10.63 -12.18
CA LEU A 146 11.49 -9.96 -13.21
C LEU A 146 12.14 -8.67 -13.76
N GLY A 147 13.33 -8.29 -13.30
CA GLY A 147 14.05 -7.10 -13.76
C GLY A 147 13.54 -5.78 -13.17
N ARG A 148 12.74 -5.81 -12.10
CA ARG A 148 12.15 -4.62 -11.44
C ARG A 148 13.01 -4.06 -10.31
N GLY A 149 14.31 -3.97 -10.54
CA GLY A 149 15.29 -3.50 -9.55
C GLY A 149 15.05 -2.05 -9.08
N ALA A 150 14.59 -1.18 -9.98
CA ALA A 150 14.37 0.25 -9.70
C ALA A 150 13.32 0.51 -8.62
N PHE A 151 12.40 -0.44 -8.40
CA PHE A 151 11.26 -0.30 -7.49
C PHE A 151 11.46 -1.03 -6.15
N LEU A 152 12.58 -1.75 -5.97
CA LEU A 152 12.85 -2.59 -4.80
C LEU A 152 12.76 -1.80 -3.49
N ALA A 153 13.46 -0.67 -3.39
CA ALA A 153 13.56 0.10 -2.15
C ALA A 153 12.20 0.48 -1.55
N VAL A 154 11.21 0.76 -2.41
CA VAL A 154 9.87 1.14 -1.97
C VAL A 154 8.95 -0.08 -1.80
N ASP A 155 9.15 -1.12 -2.61
CA ASP A 155 8.38 -2.37 -2.53
C ASP A 155 8.71 -3.19 -1.27
N THR A 156 9.92 -3.04 -0.74
CA THR A 156 10.45 -3.75 0.44
C THR A 156 10.68 -2.83 1.64
N GLY A 157 10.53 -1.52 1.44
CA GLY A 157 10.57 -0.50 2.48
C GLY A 157 9.50 -0.71 3.55
N PHE A 158 9.75 -0.19 4.75
CA PHE A 158 8.77 -0.23 5.85
C PHE A 158 7.52 0.57 5.49
N THR A 159 7.72 1.68 4.77
CA THR A 159 6.66 2.58 4.31
C THR A 159 6.73 2.71 2.80
N ASP A 160 5.58 2.70 2.16
CA ASP A 160 5.37 3.03 0.76
C ASP A 160 4.49 4.28 0.67
N GLN A 161 5.04 5.34 0.06
CA GLN A 161 4.41 6.65 -0.09
C GLN A 161 4.08 6.98 -1.56
N ARG A 162 4.15 6.02 -2.48
CA ARG A 162 3.93 6.25 -3.92
C ARG A 162 2.55 6.82 -4.25
N HIS A 163 1.57 6.59 -3.38
CA HIS A 163 0.21 7.04 -3.58
C HIS A 163 -0.02 8.50 -3.14
N GLY A 164 0.91 9.10 -2.38
CA GLY A 164 0.87 10.49 -1.93
C GLY A 164 -0.13 10.76 -0.80
N ASP A 165 -1.39 10.39 -1.01
CA ASP A 165 -2.51 10.61 -0.08
C ASP A 165 -2.68 9.49 0.96
N VAL A 166 -2.39 8.25 0.56
CA VAL A 166 -2.47 7.05 1.42
C VAL A 166 -1.08 6.45 1.58
N MET A 167 -0.64 6.31 2.82
CA MET A 167 0.63 5.68 3.18
C MET A 167 0.44 4.20 3.50
N VAL A 168 1.13 3.31 2.80
CA VAL A 168 1.11 1.87 3.10
C VAL A 168 2.28 1.52 4.01
N VAL A 169 2.01 0.84 5.13
CA VAL A 169 2.98 0.51 6.17
C VAL A 169 3.03 -1.01 6.38
N ARG A 170 4.25 -1.55 6.58
CA ARG A 170 4.52 -2.99 6.72
C ARG A 170 5.04 -3.30 8.13
N PRO A 171 4.18 -3.29 9.16
CA PRO A 171 4.61 -3.48 10.56
C PRO A 171 5.25 -4.86 10.82
N MET A 172 4.87 -5.89 10.06
CA MET A 172 5.36 -7.26 10.26
C MET A 172 6.64 -7.59 9.48
N ARG A 173 7.20 -6.61 8.76
CA ARG A 173 8.36 -6.76 7.87
C ARG A 173 9.58 -7.37 8.54
N ASP A 174 9.77 -7.16 9.85
CA ASP A 174 10.97 -7.61 10.56
C ASP A 174 10.80 -9.00 11.19
N TYR A 175 9.61 -9.61 11.08
CA TYR A 175 9.29 -10.92 11.65
C TYR A 175 9.06 -11.97 10.56
N THR A 176 9.66 -13.15 10.74
CA THR A 176 9.46 -14.29 9.84
C THR A 176 8.05 -14.86 9.95
N ALA A 177 7.58 -15.53 8.89
CA ALA A 177 6.28 -16.20 8.91
C ALA A 177 6.18 -17.26 10.03
N LYS A 178 7.30 -17.92 10.39
CA LYS A 178 7.35 -18.90 11.49
C LYS A 178 7.14 -18.23 12.84
N GLU A 179 7.83 -17.11 13.12
CA GLU A 179 7.66 -16.36 14.37
C GLU A 179 6.24 -15.85 14.54
N ILE A 180 5.64 -15.32 13.46
CA ILE A 180 4.24 -14.86 13.47
C ILE A 180 3.28 -16.04 13.74
N ALA A 181 3.54 -17.22 13.16
CA ALA A 181 2.75 -18.41 13.41
C ALA A 181 2.85 -18.88 14.87
N PHE A 182 4.05 -18.88 15.45
CA PHE A 182 4.26 -19.21 16.86
C PHE A 182 3.58 -18.20 17.78
N TYR A 183 3.70 -16.90 17.48
CA TYR A 183 3.00 -15.85 18.22
C TYR A 183 1.48 -16.10 18.21
N ASN A 184 0.90 -16.31 17.04
CA ASN A 184 -0.54 -16.58 16.93
C ASN A 184 -0.96 -17.82 17.72
N ARG A 185 -0.12 -18.87 17.73
CA ARG A 185 -0.38 -20.10 18.50
C ARG A 185 -0.30 -19.87 20.00
N PHE A 186 0.73 -19.18 20.49
CA PHE A 186 0.94 -18.96 21.93
C PHE A 186 -0.07 -17.99 22.53
N PHE A 187 -0.50 -16.97 21.77
CA PHE A 187 -1.45 -15.96 22.23
C PHE A 187 -2.89 -16.24 21.78
N GLY A 188 -3.15 -17.38 21.13
CA GLY A 188 -4.50 -17.77 20.72
C GLY A 188 -5.16 -16.84 19.69
N VAL A 189 -4.37 -16.20 18.83
CA VAL A 189 -4.87 -15.28 17.80
C VAL A 189 -5.59 -16.09 16.71
N PRO A 190 -6.86 -15.77 16.38
CA PRO A 190 -7.58 -16.44 15.30
C PRO A 190 -6.86 -16.23 13.96
N THR A 191 -6.57 -17.33 13.24
CA THR A 191 -5.93 -17.28 11.92
C THR A 191 -6.82 -17.89 10.86
N VAL A 192 -6.81 -17.29 9.67
CA VAL A 192 -7.52 -17.80 8.49
C VAL A 192 -6.48 -18.19 7.44
N ALA A 193 -6.46 -19.46 7.06
CA ALA A 193 -5.62 -19.93 5.97
C ALA A 193 -6.38 -19.80 4.65
N VAL A 194 -5.94 -18.88 3.78
CA VAL A 194 -6.49 -18.71 2.44
C VAL A 194 -5.66 -19.52 1.46
N PRO A 195 -6.25 -20.47 0.71
CA PRO A 195 -5.51 -21.26 -0.26
C PRO A 195 -5.00 -20.37 -1.42
N PRO A 196 -3.80 -20.62 -1.96
CA PRO A 196 -3.33 -19.94 -3.15
C PRO A 196 -4.23 -20.21 -4.36
N LEU A 197 -4.30 -19.23 -5.28
CA LEU A 197 -5.20 -19.23 -6.44
C LEU A 197 -5.09 -20.48 -7.32
N PHE A 198 -3.88 -21.00 -7.47
CA PHE A 198 -3.57 -22.05 -8.46
C PHE A 198 -3.50 -23.45 -7.85
N THR A 199 -4.03 -23.66 -6.64
CA THR A 199 -3.92 -24.94 -5.91
C THR A 199 -4.55 -26.16 -6.59
N LYS A 200 -5.38 -25.98 -7.64
CA LYS A 200 -6.09 -27.06 -8.32
C LYS A 200 -5.77 -27.26 -9.81
N ARG A 201 -4.92 -26.44 -10.44
CA ARG A 201 -4.59 -26.58 -11.87
C ARG A 201 -3.15 -27.06 -12.05
N ARG A 202 -2.93 -28.05 -12.92
CA ARG A 202 -1.60 -28.51 -13.40
C ARG A 202 -0.92 -27.45 -14.30
N GLU A 203 -1.04 -26.17 -13.98
CA GLU A 203 -0.33 -25.12 -14.68
C GLU A 203 1.13 -25.09 -14.20
N LYS A 204 2.05 -24.65 -15.07
CA LYS A 204 3.45 -24.45 -14.69
C LYS A 204 3.50 -23.45 -13.52
N PRO A 205 4.34 -23.68 -12.50
CA PRO A 205 4.42 -22.76 -11.36
C PRO A 205 4.80 -21.36 -11.83
N SER A 206 4.21 -20.34 -11.22
CA SER A 206 4.60 -18.95 -11.44
C SER A 206 6.01 -18.69 -10.90
N ILE A 207 6.62 -17.57 -11.34
CA ILE A 207 7.91 -17.14 -10.78
C ILE A 207 7.80 -16.90 -9.27
N HIS A 208 6.68 -16.36 -8.78
CA HIS A 208 6.47 -16.17 -7.35
C HIS A 208 6.51 -17.50 -6.59
N GLN A 209 5.80 -18.52 -7.08
CA GLN A 209 5.78 -19.84 -6.44
C GLN A 209 7.14 -20.53 -6.51
N LEU A 210 7.87 -20.35 -7.62
CA LEU A 210 9.23 -20.89 -7.78
C LEU A 210 10.20 -20.26 -6.77
N VAL A 211 10.19 -18.93 -6.68
CA VAL A 211 11.02 -18.16 -5.74
C VAL A 211 10.65 -18.45 -4.30
N GLU A 212 9.35 -18.56 -3.98
CA GLU A 212 8.87 -18.93 -2.66
C GLU A 212 9.38 -20.31 -2.26
N ARG A 213 9.22 -21.33 -3.11
CA ARG A 213 9.73 -22.68 -2.85
C ARG A 213 11.24 -22.71 -2.69
N PHE A 214 11.96 -21.97 -3.53
CA PHE A 214 13.42 -21.86 -3.44
C PHE A 214 13.85 -21.26 -2.09
N LEU A 215 13.28 -20.14 -1.68
CA LEU A 215 13.62 -19.49 -0.41
C LEU A 215 13.19 -20.32 0.81
N LEU A 216 12.04 -20.98 0.76
CA LEU A 216 11.59 -21.86 1.84
C LEU A 216 12.48 -23.10 1.96
N GLY A 217 12.90 -23.69 0.84
CA GLY A 217 13.87 -24.79 0.82
C GLY A 217 15.22 -24.36 1.39
N LEU A 218 15.74 -23.20 0.97
CA LEU A 218 16.96 -22.65 1.55
C LEU A 218 16.85 -22.37 3.05
N GLN A 219 15.70 -21.92 3.52
CA GLN A 219 15.47 -21.65 4.94
C GLN A 219 15.43 -22.93 5.79
N GLU A 220 15.07 -24.06 5.20
CA GLU A 220 15.08 -25.38 5.87
C GLU A 220 16.51 -25.87 6.08
N GLU A 221 17.37 -25.71 5.06
CA GLU A 221 18.78 -26.09 5.12
C GLU A 221 19.63 -25.07 5.89
N PHE A 222 19.28 -23.78 5.80
CA PHE A 222 20.04 -22.65 6.35
C PHE A 222 19.10 -21.64 7.03
N PRO A 223 18.87 -21.74 8.36
CA PRO A 223 17.86 -20.97 9.10
C PRO A 223 18.02 -19.44 9.08
N SER A 224 19.14 -18.91 8.61
CA SER A 224 19.40 -17.46 8.55
C SER A 224 19.24 -16.85 7.15
N THR A 225 18.91 -17.66 6.13
CA THR A 225 18.99 -17.23 4.72
C THR A 225 17.99 -16.14 4.37
N ILE A 226 16.75 -16.24 4.83
CA ILE A 226 15.72 -15.22 4.56
C ILE A 226 16.15 -13.86 5.14
N SER A 227 16.72 -13.86 6.35
CA SER A 227 17.18 -12.61 6.97
C SER A 227 18.41 -12.04 6.26
N THR A 228 19.30 -12.90 5.76
CA THR A 228 20.49 -12.47 4.99
C THR A 228 20.08 -11.88 3.65
N VAL A 229 19.25 -12.57 2.87
CA VAL A 229 18.74 -12.09 1.58
C VAL A 229 18.03 -10.75 1.73
N TYR A 230 17.26 -10.57 2.79
CA TYR A 230 16.59 -9.31 3.04
C TYR A 230 17.54 -8.16 3.40
N ARG A 231 18.56 -8.42 4.23
CA ARG A 231 19.48 -7.36 4.68
C ARG A 231 20.48 -6.90 3.61
N TYR A 232 20.84 -7.80 2.69
CA TYR A 232 21.85 -7.52 1.66
C TYR A 232 21.27 -7.29 0.25
N GLY A 233 19.95 -7.47 0.09
CA GLY A 233 19.25 -7.25 -1.18
C GLY A 233 18.64 -5.85 -1.33
#